data_AF-A0A1G0LZT3-F1
#
_entry.id   AF-A0A1G0LZT3-F1
#
_cell.length_a   1.000
_cell.length_b   1.000
_cell.length_c   1.000
_cell.angle_alpha   90.00
_cell.angle_beta   90.00
_cell.angle_gamma   90.00
#
_symmetry.space_group_name_H-M   'P 1'
#
loop_
_entity.id
_entity.type
_entity.pdbx_description
1 polymer ?
#
loop_
_entity_poly.entity_id
_entity_poly.type
_entity_poly.pdbx_seq_one_letter_code
_entity_poly.pdbx_strand_id
1 'polypeptide(L)'
;MNDALRRVEQELLLADGIPARPWFKHALYAPKFTYAAMEFPGVREAVEQGNWTLAREQLGLLTERLRAVGDAIGRASDRLPAGSRP
;
A
#
# COMPACT_ATOMS: atom_id res chain seq x y z
N MET A 1 14.00 -6.88 15.03
CA MET A 1 14.04 -7.13 13.58
C MET A 1 12.64 -7.47 13.05
N ASN A 2 12.04 -8.57 13.50
CA ASN A 2 10.73 -9.04 13.03
C ASN A 2 9.63 -7.98 13.14
N ASP A 3 9.60 -7.21 14.22
CA ASP A 3 8.63 -6.11 14.37
C ASP A 3 8.83 -4.98 13.36
N ALA A 4 10.06 -4.71 12.94
CA ALA A 4 10.34 -3.68 11.95
C ALA A 4 9.85 -4.12 10.57
N LEU A 5 10.11 -5.37 10.19
CA LEU A 5 9.59 -5.95 8.93
C LEU A 5 8.07 -6.04 8.93
N ARG A 6 7.45 -6.43 10.06
CA ARG A 6 5.99 -6.44 10.20
C ARG A 6 5.39 -5.04 10.01
N ARG A 7 6.06 -4.00 10.49
CA ARG A 7 5.60 -2.61 10.31
C ARG A 7 5.66 -2.17 8.85
N VAL A 8 6.63 -2.62 8.05
CA VAL A 8 6.71 -2.31 6.62
C VAL A 8 5.41 -2.68 5.91
N GLU A 9 4.89 -3.88 6.14
CA GLU A 9 3.61 -4.32 5.55
C GLU A 9 2.43 -3.47 6.04
N GLN A 10 2.44 -3.07 7.31
CA GLN A 10 1.38 -2.22 7.88
C GLN A 10 1.35 -0.81 7.27
N GLU A 11 2.47 -0.32 6.74
CA GLU A 11 2.51 0.97 6.04
C GLU A 11 1.68 0.94 4.74
N LEU A 12 1.33 -0.23 4.19
CA LEU A 12 0.46 -0.35 3.02
C LEU A 12 -1.03 -0.24 3.33
N LEU A 13 -1.42 -0.03 4.59
CA LEU A 13 -2.82 0.11 4.97
C LEU A 13 -3.33 1.55 4.77
N LEU A 14 -4.47 1.67 4.09
CA LEU A 14 -5.26 2.90 3.97
C LEU A 14 -6.20 2.99 5.17
N ALA A 15 -6.17 4.10 5.91
CA ALA A 15 -7.04 4.28 7.09
C ALA A 15 -8.53 4.12 6.75
N ASP A 16 -8.98 4.78 5.68
CA ASP A 16 -10.38 4.73 5.23
C ASP A 16 -10.69 3.50 4.36
N GLY A 17 -9.66 2.81 3.87
CA GLY A 17 -9.79 1.69 2.95
C GLY A 17 -10.07 2.11 1.51
N ILE A 18 -10.41 1.13 0.69
CA ILE A 18 -10.71 1.34 -0.73
C ILE A 18 -12.13 1.92 -0.86
N PRO A 19 -12.35 2.94 -1.71
CA PRO A 19 -13.68 3.48 -2.01
C PRO A 19 -14.70 2.39 -2.34
N ALA A 20 -15.96 2.58 -1.91
CA ALA A 20 -17.07 1.62 -2.03
C ALA A 20 -16.90 0.27 -1.28
N ARG A 21 -15.70 -0.07 -0.81
CA ARG A 21 -15.41 -1.32 -0.09
C ARG A 21 -14.40 -1.09 1.05
N PRO A 22 -14.76 -0.27 2.06
CA PRO A 22 -13.83 0.25 3.06
C PRO A 22 -13.21 -0.82 3.96
N TRP A 23 -13.73 -2.05 3.98
CA TRP A 23 -13.14 -3.18 4.71
C TRP A 23 -11.86 -3.73 4.04
N PHE A 24 -11.64 -3.47 2.76
CA PHE A 24 -10.34 -3.74 2.13
C PHE A 24 -9.42 -2.55 2.32
N LYS A 25 -8.38 -2.74 3.15
CA LYS A 25 -7.48 -1.67 3.59
C LYS A 25 -6.16 -1.63 2.84
N HIS A 26 -5.80 -2.68 2.11
CA HIS A 26 -4.47 -2.81 1.54
C HIS A 26 -4.33 -2.02 0.23
N ALA A 27 -3.42 -1.05 0.19
CA ALA A 27 -3.25 -0.10 -0.92
C ALA A 27 -2.73 -0.74 -2.21
N LEU A 28 -1.96 -1.83 -2.09
CA LEU A 28 -1.28 -2.46 -3.22
C LEU A 28 -2.10 -3.59 -3.85
N TYR A 29 -2.88 -4.33 -3.04
CA TYR A 29 -3.57 -5.54 -3.48
C TYR A 29 -4.95 -5.67 -2.84
N ALA A 30 -5.95 -6.01 -3.64
CA ALA A 30 -7.25 -6.46 -3.14
C ALA A 30 -7.90 -7.41 -4.16
N PRO A 31 -8.83 -8.28 -3.74
CA PRO A 31 -9.59 -9.10 -4.68
C PRO A 31 -10.56 -8.24 -5.50
N LYS A 32 -10.78 -8.59 -6.77
CA LYS A 32 -11.93 -8.15 -7.56
C LYS A 32 -13.21 -8.83 -7.05
N PHE A 33 -14.38 -8.38 -7.52
CA PHE A 33 -15.64 -9.09 -7.32
C PHE A 33 -15.63 -10.51 -7.90
N THR A 34 -14.80 -10.75 -8.93
CA THR A 34 -14.56 -12.08 -9.51
C THR A 34 -13.52 -12.91 -8.73
N TYR A 35 -13.07 -12.44 -7.57
CA TYR A 35 -12.00 -13.02 -6.75
C TYR A 35 -10.60 -13.04 -7.40
N ALA A 36 -10.45 -12.52 -8.61
CA ALA A 36 -9.14 -12.31 -9.20
C ALA A 36 -8.33 -11.30 -8.36
N ALA A 37 -7.02 -11.49 -8.25
CA ALA A 37 -6.15 -10.50 -7.65
C ALA A 37 -6.14 -9.20 -8.49
N MET A 38 -6.03 -8.06 -7.82
CA MET A 38 -5.94 -6.75 -8.45
C MET A 38 -4.88 -5.91 -7.75
N GLU A 39 -3.94 -5.38 -8.53
CA GLU A 39 -2.97 -4.38 -8.10
C GLU A 39 -3.60 -2.99 -8.02
N PHE A 40 -3.15 -2.14 -7.11
CA PHE A 40 -3.55 -0.73 -7.00
C PHE A 40 -5.08 -0.51 -7.07
N PRO A 41 -5.87 -1.25 -6.27
CA PRO A 41 -7.31 -1.37 -6.48
C PRO A 41 -8.05 -0.03 -6.48
N GLY A 42 -7.73 0.89 -5.56
CA GLY A 42 -8.37 2.22 -5.53
C GLY A 42 -8.15 3.04 -6.79
N VAL A 43 -6.94 2.99 -7.37
CA VAL A 43 -6.61 3.69 -8.62
C VAL A 43 -7.28 3.00 -9.80
N ARG A 44 -7.14 1.68 -9.91
CA ARG A 44 -7.68 0.92 -11.05
C ARG A 44 -9.19 1.00 -11.12
N GLU A 45 -9.89 0.85 -10.01
CA GLU A 45 -11.36 0.92 -9.99
C GLU A 45 -11.86 2.32 -10.36
N ALA A 46 -11.21 3.38 -9.87
CA ALA A 46 -11.55 4.75 -10.24
C ALA A 46 -11.34 5.02 -11.74
N VAL A 47 -10.25 4.49 -12.33
CA VAL A 47 -9.99 4.56 -13.77
C VAL A 47 -11.01 3.75 -14.57
N GLU A 48 -11.32 2.52 -14.15
CA GLU A 48 -12.33 1.66 -14.78
C GLU A 48 -13.73 2.31 -14.77
N GLN A 49 -14.03 3.12 -13.74
CA GLN A 49 -15.26 3.91 -13.63
C GLN A 49 -15.23 5.26 -14.37
N GLY A 50 -14.08 5.66 -14.95
CA GLY A 50 -13.89 6.97 -15.57
C GLY A 50 -13.85 8.15 -14.58
N ASN A 51 -13.74 7.89 -13.28
CA ASN A 51 -13.69 8.92 -12.25
C ASN A 51 -12.24 9.40 -12.03
N TRP A 52 -11.77 10.29 -12.90
CA TRP A 52 -10.40 10.79 -12.87
C TRP A 52 -10.04 11.61 -11.63
N THR A 53 -11.02 12.24 -10.98
CA THR A 53 -10.80 12.95 -9.71
C THR A 53 -10.47 11.96 -8.62
N LEU A 54 -11.28 10.92 -8.44
CA LEU A 54 -11.02 9.85 -7.48
C LEU A 54 -9.72 9.10 -7.81
N ALA A 55 -9.41 8.88 -9.10
CA ALA A 55 -8.17 8.22 -9.49
C ALA A 55 -6.94 9.01 -9.03
N ARG A 56 -6.95 10.34 -9.13
CA ARG A 56 -5.86 11.19 -8.62
C ARG A 56 -5.76 11.16 -7.10
N GLU A 57 -6.88 11.18 -6.39
CA GLU A 57 -6.92 11.08 -4.93
C GLU A 57 -6.31 9.75 -4.46
N GLN A 58 -6.75 8.64 -5.03
CA GLN A 58 -6.25 7.31 -4.71
C GLN A 58 -4.78 7.13 -5.09
N LEU A 59 -4.32 7.75 -6.19
CA LEU A 59 -2.91 7.76 -6.58
C LEU A 59 -2.06 8.51 -5.54
N GLY A 60 -2.56 9.63 -5.02
CA GLY A 60 -1.91 10.38 -3.95
C GLY A 60 -1.72 9.54 -2.70
N LEU A 61 -2.79 8.88 -2.24
CA LEU A 61 -2.74 7.96 -1.09
C LEU A 61 -1.77 6.81 -1.32
N LEU A 62 -1.83 6.14 -2.49
CA LEU A 62 -0.90 5.06 -2.83
C LEU A 62 0.56 5.53 -2.78
N THR A 63 0.85 6.70 -3.36
CA THR A 63 2.19 7.28 -3.37
C THR A 63 2.69 7.57 -1.95
N GLU A 64 1.82 8.08 -1.07
CA GLU A 64 2.13 8.32 0.33
C GLU A 64 2.48 7.02 1.07
N ARG A 65 1.68 5.97 0.89
CA ARG A 65 1.94 4.66 1.51
C ARG A 65 3.24 4.03 1.00
N LEU A 66 3.52 4.11 -0.30
CA LEU A 66 4.78 3.61 -0.88
C LEU A 66 6.01 4.37 -0.34
N ARG A 67 5.90 5.68 -0.13
CA ARG A 67 6.95 6.46 0.54
C ARG A 67 7.17 6.00 1.97
N ALA A 68 6.09 5.83 2.73
CA ALA A 68 6.15 5.34 4.11
C ALA A 68 6.79 3.94 4.22
N VAL A 69 6.49 3.04 3.26
CA VAL A 69 7.16 1.74 3.11
C VAL A 69 8.67 1.92 2.91
N GLY A 70 9.09 2.78 1.98
CA GLY A 70 10.51 3.07 1.75
C GLY A 70 11.23 3.54 3.01
N ASP A 71 10.62 4.47 3.75
CA ASP A 71 11.16 4.96 5.01
C ASP A 71 11.22 3.86 6.08
N ALA A 72 10.20 2.99 6.14
CA ALA A 72 10.15 1.87 7.07
C ALA A 72 11.23 0.81 6.78
N ILE A 73 11.49 0.53 5.49
CA ILE A 73 12.58 -0.36 5.06
C ILE A 73 13.94 0.23 5.44
N GLY A 74 14.14 1.54 5.26
CA GLY A 74 15.35 2.24 5.72
C GLY A 74 15.59 2.02 7.22
N ARG A 75 14.57 2.31 8.04
CA ARG A 75 14.61 2.09 9.50
C ARG A 75 14.81 0.63 9.90
N ALA A 76 14.34 -0.33 9.10
CA ALA A 76 14.56 -1.74 9.35
C ALA A 76 16.01 -2.14 9.02
N SER A 77 16.56 -1.59 7.94
CA SER A 77 17.92 -1.84 7.47
C SER A 77 18.98 -1.30 8.44
N ASP A 78 18.73 -0.16 9.08
CA ASP A 78 19.62 0.42 10.10
C ASP A 78 19.77 -0.45 11.36
N ARG A 79 18.85 -1.40 11.56
CA ARG A 79 18.90 -2.36 12.68
C ARG A 79 19.70 -3.62 12.36
N LEU A 80 20.28 -3.72 11.15
CA LEU A 80 21.18 -4.81 10.81
C LEU A 80 22.52 -4.62 11.55
N PRO A 81 23.08 -5.68 12.18
CA PRO A 81 24.42 -5.60 12.74
C PRO A 81 25.45 -5.32 11.64
N ALA A 82 26.48 -4.52 11.97
CA ALA A 82 27.58 -4.24 11.06
C ALA A 82 28.29 -5.55 10.68
N GLY A 83 28.19 -5.93 9.40
CA GLY A 83 28.69 -7.20 8.87
C GLY A 83 27.67 -8.02 8.06
N SER A 84 26.39 -7.61 8.04
CA SER A 84 25.32 -8.29 7.28
C SER A 84 24.76 -7.48 6.09
N ARG A 85 25.40 -6.35 5.72
CA ARG A 85 25.10 -5.69 4.44
C ARG A 85 25.76 -6.48 3.31
N PRO A 86 25.03 -6.84 2.23
CA PRO A 86 25.63 -7.44 1.05
C PRO A 86 26.61 -6.48 0.36
#